data_AF-A0A0C5VFB4-F1
#
_entry.id   AF-A0A0C5VFB4-F1
#
_cell.length_a   1.000
_cell.length_b   1.000
_cell.length_c   1.000
_cell.angle_alpha   90.00
_cell.angle_beta   90.00
_cell.angle_gamma   90.00
#
_symmetry.space_group_name_H-M   'P 1'
#
loop_
_entity.id
_entity.type
_entity.pdbx_description
1 polymer ?
#
loop_
_entity_poly.entity_id
_entity_poly.type
_entity_poly.pdbx_seq_one_letter_code
_entity_poly.pdbx_strand_id
1 'polypeptide(L)'
;MEACSNSYYWARELIGLGHQVKLMNPKFVKPYVKGNKNDYHDAEVICEAVQRPNMRFVEVKSPEQQAVSHLHKSRQLLMRERVSLSNHIRALLSEFGIVFAKGVTVFEQAVPVLLADEYTELPALCRRTSEVMWCSYQHHQHLISELDKELVIWHKANDDSCRLAEVPGIGLQTATALVAKLGDGRGFRNGREVAAFIGLVPRQASSGGKEKLLGISKRGDGDLRRLLVQGAKSVIRHIRRRQQAGQSGGYPWVESLLEHKHPNKVAIALANKMVRITWVILAREGHYRCA
;
A
#
# COMPACT_ATOMS: atom_id res chain seq x y z
N MET A 1 -21.50 -8.51 -11.44
CA MET A 1 -20.24 -9.04 -12.00
C MET A 1 -19.22 -9.25 -10.89
N GLU A 2 -18.31 -10.19 -11.04
CA GLU A 2 -17.17 -10.32 -10.14
C GLU A 2 -16.11 -9.24 -10.42
N ALA A 3 -15.50 -8.69 -9.37
CA ALA A 3 -14.45 -7.70 -9.47
C ALA A 3 -13.12 -8.38 -9.85
N CYS A 4 -12.60 -8.04 -11.03
CA CYS A 4 -11.35 -8.55 -11.58
C CYS A 4 -10.58 -7.42 -12.29
N SER A 5 -9.51 -7.75 -13.02
CA SER A 5 -8.65 -6.74 -13.66
C SER A 5 -9.39 -5.87 -14.68
N ASN A 6 -10.27 -6.46 -15.48
CA ASN A 6 -11.02 -5.78 -16.55
C ASN A 6 -12.42 -5.34 -16.11
N SER A 7 -12.88 -5.72 -14.90
CA SER A 7 -14.27 -5.50 -14.49
C SER A 7 -14.67 -4.03 -14.44
N TYR A 8 -13.73 -3.13 -14.13
CA TYR A 8 -13.99 -1.69 -14.09
C TYR A 8 -14.25 -1.09 -15.48
N TYR A 9 -13.54 -1.55 -16.51
CA TYR A 9 -13.78 -1.12 -17.89
C TYR A 9 -15.19 -1.52 -18.31
N TRP A 10 -15.49 -2.82 -18.20
CA TRP A 10 -16.81 -3.34 -18.57
C TRP A 10 -17.94 -2.75 -17.73
N ALA A 11 -17.70 -2.49 -16.44
CA ALA A 11 -18.70 -1.82 -15.62
C ALA A 11 -19.06 -0.44 -16.15
N ARG A 12 -18.09 0.36 -16.61
CA ARG A 12 -18.36 1.67 -17.20
C ARG A 12 -19.08 1.57 -18.53
N GLU A 13 -18.66 0.65 -19.41
CA GLU A 13 -19.34 0.42 -20.70
C GLU A 13 -20.81 0.03 -20.47
N LEU A 14 -21.07 -0.92 -19.57
CA LEU A 14 -22.43 -1.35 -19.24
C LEU A 14 -23.27 -0.25 -18.58
N ILE A 15 -22.66 0.58 -17.71
CA ILE A 15 -23.32 1.77 -17.16
C ILE A 15 -23.68 2.75 -18.29
N GLY A 16 -22.79 2.97 -19.26
CA GLY A 16 -23.04 3.80 -20.43
C GLY A 16 -24.20 3.30 -21.30
N LEU A 17 -24.42 1.98 -21.32
CA LEU A 17 -25.58 1.34 -21.96
C LEU A 17 -26.86 1.36 -21.10
N GLY A 18 -26.84 2.00 -19.92
CA GLY A 18 -28.01 2.14 -19.04
C GLY A 18 -28.20 1.02 -18.02
N HIS A 19 -27.22 0.12 -17.86
CA HIS A 19 -27.32 -0.96 -16.88
C HIS A 19 -26.88 -0.52 -15.47
N GLN A 20 -27.56 -1.03 -14.45
CA GLN A 20 -27.08 -0.94 -13.07
C GLN A 20 -26.01 -2.01 -12.82
N VAL A 21 -24.75 -1.60 -12.73
CA VAL A 21 -23.64 -2.54 -12.49
C VAL A 21 -23.28 -2.62 -11.00
N LYS A 22 -23.16 -3.85 -10.51
CA LYS A 22 -22.69 -4.18 -9.15
C LYS A 22 -21.46 -5.07 -9.24
N LEU A 23 -20.31 -4.59 -8.74
CA LEU A 23 -19.06 -5.36 -8.69
C LEU A 23 -18.93 -6.07 -7.33
N MET A 24 -18.76 -7.39 -7.32
CA MET A 24 -18.60 -8.18 -6.10
C MET A 24 -17.17 -8.61 -5.87
N ASN A 25 -16.71 -8.59 -4.62
CA ASN A 25 -15.39 -9.16 -4.29
C ASN A 25 -15.41 -10.69 -4.52
N PRO A 26 -14.43 -11.26 -5.25
CA PRO A 26 -14.29 -12.71 -5.45
C PRO A 26 -14.45 -13.55 -4.16
N LYS A 27 -13.96 -13.02 -3.03
CA LYS A 27 -14.02 -13.70 -1.73
C LYS A 27 -15.43 -13.85 -1.19
N PHE A 28 -16.38 -13.00 -1.62
CA PHE A 28 -17.79 -13.10 -1.26
C PHE A 28 -18.56 -14.01 -2.23
N VAL A 29 -18.03 -14.23 -3.43
CA VAL A 29 -18.59 -15.16 -4.42
C VAL A 29 -18.16 -16.61 -4.11
N LYS A 30 -16.89 -16.81 -3.69
CA LYS A 30 -16.29 -18.12 -3.43
C LYS A 30 -17.13 -19.09 -2.56
N PRO A 31 -17.81 -18.67 -1.47
CA PRO A 31 -18.60 -19.57 -0.64
C PRO A 31 -19.79 -20.24 -1.37
N TYR A 32 -20.20 -19.70 -2.53
CA TYR A 32 -21.34 -20.19 -3.30
C TYR A 32 -20.94 -21.21 -4.38
N VAL A 33 -19.64 -21.48 -4.58
CA VAL A 33 -19.15 -22.42 -5.60
C VAL A 33 -19.47 -23.86 -5.20
N LYS A 34 -20.25 -24.57 -6.02
CA LYS A 34 -20.76 -25.93 -5.74
C LYS A 34 -20.08 -27.06 -6.52
N GLY A 35 -19.25 -26.74 -7.52
CA GLY A 35 -18.70 -27.74 -8.44
C GLY A 35 -17.49 -27.28 -9.23
N ASN A 36 -17.19 -27.99 -10.32
CA ASN A 36 -16.09 -27.69 -11.22
C ASN A 36 -16.29 -26.36 -11.94
N LYS A 37 -15.17 -25.72 -12.29
CA LYS A 37 -15.17 -24.43 -12.97
C LYS A 37 -15.72 -24.55 -14.39
N ASN A 38 -16.78 -23.81 -14.68
CA ASN A 38 -17.23 -23.47 -16.03
C ASN A 38 -18.03 -22.17 -16.00
N ASP A 39 -18.21 -21.55 -17.17
CA ASP A 39 -18.81 -20.21 -17.27
C ASP A 39 -20.28 -20.17 -16.80
N TYR A 40 -21.02 -21.26 -16.99
CA TYR A 40 -22.40 -21.39 -16.52
C TYR A 40 -22.48 -21.36 -15.00
N HIS A 41 -21.66 -22.16 -14.32
CA HIS A 41 -21.61 -22.20 -12.87
C HIS A 41 -21.09 -20.88 -12.31
N ASP A 42 -20.10 -20.24 -12.94
CA ASP A 42 -19.61 -18.94 -12.50
C ASP A 42 -20.72 -17.87 -12.55
N ALA A 43 -21.56 -17.87 -13.59
CA ALA A 43 -22.72 -16.98 -13.70
C ALA A 43 -23.80 -17.28 -12.64
N GLU A 44 -24.12 -18.56 -12.42
CA GLU A 44 -25.09 -19.00 -11.40
C GLU A 44 -24.65 -18.59 -9.99
N VAL A 45 -23.38 -18.82 -9.65
CA VAL A 45 -22.79 -18.49 -8.35
C VAL A 45 -22.82 -16.98 -8.10
N ILE A 46 -22.52 -16.16 -9.12
CA ILE A 46 -22.64 -14.70 -9.04
C ILE A 46 -24.11 -14.29 -8.84
N CYS A 47 -25.04 -14.93 -9.54
CA CYS A 47 -26.47 -14.67 -9.39
C CYS A 47 -26.99 -15.03 -7.99
N GLU A 48 -26.52 -16.13 -7.41
CA GLU A 48 -26.90 -16.52 -6.05
C GLU A 48 -26.29 -15.56 -5.01
N ALA A 49 -25.03 -15.17 -5.19
CA ALA A 49 -24.34 -14.30 -4.27
C ALA A 49 -24.98 -12.89 -4.23
N VAL A 50 -25.37 -12.32 -5.38
CA VAL A 50 -25.90 -10.95 -5.45
C VAL A 50 -27.26 -10.79 -4.74
N GLN A 51 -28.03 -11.87 -4.59
CA GLN A 51 -29.35 -11.85 -3.94
C GLN A 51 -29.26 -11.70 -2.40
N ARG A 52 -28.07 -11.82 -1.80
CA ARG A 52 -27.92 -11.79 -0.35
C ARG A 52 -28.11 -10.36 0.18
N PRO A 53 -28.98 -10.13 1.17
CA PRO A 53 -29.34 -8.78 1.61
C PRO A 53 -28.17 -7.97 2.18
N ASN A 54 -27.17 -8.66 2.75
CA ASN A 54 -25.97 -8.04 3.33
C ASN A 54 -24.76 -8.04 2.37
N MET A 55 -24.99 -8.27 1.08
CA MET A 55 -23.91 -8.29 0.08
C MET A 55 -23.28 -6.90 -0.06
N ARG A 56 -21.94 -6.87 -0.18
CA ARG A 56 -21.16 -5.64 -0.34
C ARG A 56 -20.57 -5.56 -1.72
N PHE A 57 -20.71 -4.39 -2.33
CA PHE A 57 -20.21 -4.11 -3.67
C PHE A 57 -19.00 -3.19 -3.63
N VAL A 58 -18.15 -3.34 -4.64
CA VAL A 58 -17.01 -2.46 -4.88
C VAL A 58 -17.47 -1.36 -5.83
N GLU A 59 -17.16 -0.12 -5.48
CA GLU A 59 -17.44 1.03 -6.33
C GLU A 59 -16.66 0.96 -7.65
N VAL A 60 -17.31 1.37 -8.74
CA VAL A 60 -16.69 1.39 -10.06
C VAL A 60 -15.75 2.59 -10.13
N LYS A 61 -14.47 2.33 -10.33
CA LYS A 61 -13.46 3.38 -10.40
C LYS A 61 -13.53 4.17 -11.70
N SER A 62 -13.22 5.46 -11.63
CA SER A 62 -12.98 6.28 -12.82
C SER A 62 -11.69 5.85 -13.54
N PRO A 63 -11.55 6.14 -14.85
CA PRO A 63 -10.30 5.94 -15.58
C PRO A 63 -9.09 6.60 -14.90
N GLU A 64 -9.26 7.81 -14.37
CA GLU A 64 -8.22 8.58 -13.68
C GLU A 64 -7.77 7.88 -12.39
N GLN A 65 -8.72 7.39 -11.58
CA GLN A 65 -8.40 6.60 -10.38
C GLN A 65 -7.64 5.31 -10.73
N GLN A 66 -7.99 4.68 -11.86
CA GLN A 66 -7.28 3.51 -12.35
C GLN A 66 -5.88 3.84 -12.84
N ALA A 67 -5.70 4.96 -13.54
CA ALA A 67 -4.40 5.42 -14.03
C ALA A 67 -3.43 5.68 -12.86
N VAL A 68 -3.86 6.38 -11.81
CA VAL A 68 -3.04 6.62 -10.61
C VAL A 68 -2.78 5.31 -9.86
N SER A 69 -3.77 4.43 -9.78
CA SER A 69 -3.58 3.08 -9.22
C SER A 69 -2.54 2.27 -10.02
N HIS A 70 -2.51 2.43 -11.34
CA HIS A 70 -1.53 1.79 -12.22
C HIS A 70 -0.14 2.37 -11.99
N LEU A 71 0.01 3.69 -11.93
CA LEU A 71 1.26 4.39 -11.61
C LEU A 71 1.89 3.85 -10.32
N HIS A 72 1.11 3.70 -9.25
CA HIS A 72 1.57 3.09 -7.99
C HIS A 72 2.03 1.64 -8.14
N LYS A 73 1.29 0.83 -8.91
CA LYS A 73 1.64 -0.59 -9.14
C LYS A 73 2.91 -0.74 -9.96
N SER A 74 3.07 0.05 -11.02
CA SER A 74 4.25 0.06 -11.89
C SER A 74 5.48 0.47 -11.09
N ARG A 75 5.36 1.52 -10.26
CA ARG A 75 6.42 1.92 -9.33
C ARG A 75 6.79 0.80 -8.36
N GLN A 76 5.81 0.10 -7.78
CA GLN A 76 6.06 -1.02 -6.88
C GLN A 76 6.69 -2.23 -7.57
N LEU A 77 6.38 -2.48 -8.83
CA LEU A 77 7.06 -3.50 -9.64
C LEU A 77 8.55 -3.16 -9.77
N LEU A 78 8.85 -1.96 -10.29
CA LEU A 78 10.24 -1.51 -10.48
C LEU A 78 11.03 -1.49 -9.18
N MET A 79 10.41 -1.08 -8.05
CA MET A 79 11.06 -1.15 -6.74
C MET A 79 11.43 -2.57 -6.33
N ARG A 80 10.55 -3.55 -6.58
CA ARG A 80 10.82 -4.96 -6.26
C ARG A 80 11.95 -5.51 -7.14
N GLU A 81 11.94 -5.19 -8.42
CA GLU A 81 12.99 -5.57 -9.37
C GLU A 81 14.34 -4.95 -8.97
N ARG A 82 14.37 -3.66 -8.64
CA ARG A 82 15.58 -3.00 -8.13
C ARG A 82 16.14 -3.67 -6.87
N VAL A 83 15.27 -4.04 -5.92
CA VAL A 83 15.69 -4.78 -4.72
C VAL A 83 16.21 -6.18 -5.08
N SER A 84 15.56 -6.86 -6.02
CA SER A 84 15.99 -8.18 -6.51
C SER A 84 17.38 -8.10 -7.15
N LEU A 85 17.62 -7.12 -8.02
CA LEU A 85 18.93 -6.86 -8.63
C LEU A 85 20.01 -6.57 -7.58
N SER A 86 19.68 -5.74 -6.60
CA SER A 86 20.58 -5.42 -5.49
C SER A 86 20.95 -6.65 -4.65
N ASN A 87 19.98 -7.53 -4.40
CA ASN A 87 20.22 -8.78 -3.68
C ASN A 87 21.03 -9.78 -4.53
N HIS A 88 20.76 -9.84 -5.83
CA HIS A 88 21.49 -10.69 -6.77
C HIS A 88 22.97 -10.29 -6.85
N ILE A 89 23.27 -9.01 -7.04
CA ILE A 89 24.65 -8.50 -7.05
C ILE A 89 25.36 -8.80 -5.72
N ARG A 90 24.69 -8.58 -4.58
CA ARG A 90 25.27 -8.91 -3.26
C ARG A 90 25.56 -10.40 -3.12
N ALA A 91 24.65 -11.27 -3.56
CA ALA A 91 24.83 -12.72 -3.47
C ALA A 91 26.01 -13.18 -4.35
N LEU A 92 26.05 -12.73 -5.61
CA LEU A 92 27.11 -13.09 -6.54
C LEU A 92 28.48 -12.62 -6.05
N LEU A 93 28.60 -11.39 -5.55
CA LEU A 93 29.88 -10.88 -5.02
C LEU A 93 30.28 -11.59 -3.71
N SER A 94 29.32 -12.05 -2.91
CA SER A 94 29.62 -12.79 -1.67
C SER A 94 30.25 -14.17 -1.93
N GLU A 95 30.04 -14.78 -3.10
CA GLU A 95 30.72 -16.02 -3.51
C GLU A 95 32.24 -15.82 -3.65
N PHE A 96 32.68 -14.58 -3.87
CA PHE A 96 34.09 -14.18 -3.98
C PHE A 96 34.61 -13.47 -2.71
N GLY A 97 33.93 -13.64 -1.57
CA GLY A 97 34.34 -13.05 -0.30
C GLY A 97 34.05 -11.55 -0.13
N ILE A 98 33.41 -10.92 -1.12
CA ILE A 98 33.06 -9.49 -1.07
C ILE A 98 31.69 -9.35 -0.39
N VAL A 99 31.70 -8.91 0.87
CA VAL A 99 30.48 -8.73 1.67
C VAL A 99 30.20 -7.26 1.95
N PHE A 100 29.00 -6.81 1.60
CA PHE A 100 28.55 -5.43 1.86
C PHE A 100 27.84 -5.34 3.21
N ALA A 101 28.05 -4.23 3.92
CA ALA A 101 27.20 -3.91 5.07
C ALA A 101 25.74 -3.70 4.64
N LYS A 102 24.82 -3.95 5.57
CA LYS A 102 23.38 -3.78 5.32
C LYS A 102 23.08 -2.32 5.00
N GLY A 103 22.43 -2.07 3.86
CA GLY A 103 21.99 -0.74 3.46
C GLY A 103 22.01 -0.56 1.96
N VAL A 104 21.09 0.27 1.46
CA VAL A 104 21.07 0.64 0.04
C VAL A 104 22.19 1.63 -0.29
N THR A 105 22.40 2.63 0.57
CA THR A 105 23.44 3.66 0.38
C THR A 105 24.85 3.07 0.35
N VAL A 106 25.17 2.18 1.30
CA VAL A 106 26.49 1.50 1.34
C VAL A 106 26.72 0.71 0.06
N PHE A 107 25.70 0.00 -0.40
CA PHE A 107 25.76 -0.77 -1.64
C PHE A 107 25.93 0.12 -2.88
N GLU A 108 25.13 1.18 -2.99
CA GLU A 108 25.19 2.11 -4.12
C GLU A 108 26.54 2.85 -4.21
N GLN A 109 27.21 3.07 -3.07
CA GLN A 109 28.54 3.69 -3.02
C GLN A 109 29.65 2.68 -3.33
N ALA A 110 29.56 1.45 -2.83
CA ALA A 110 30.65 0.49 -2.90
C ALA A 110 30.72 -0.25 -4.25
N VAL A 111 29.58 -0.62 -4.85
CA VAL A 111 29.55 -1.36 -6.12
C VAL A 111 30.31 -0.68 -7.27
N PRO A 112 30.08 0.62 -7.59
CA PRO A 112 30.79 1.24 -8.71
C PRO A 112 32.29 1.33 -8.47
N VAL A 113 32.72 1.57 -7.23
CA VAL A 113 34.15 1.61 -6.87
C VAL A 113 34.79 0.24 -7.07
N LEU A 114 34.12 -0.81 -6.58
CA LEU A 114 34.61 -2.19 -6.69
C LEU A 114 34.71 -2.67 -8.14
N LEU A 115 33.69 -2.36 -8.95
CA LEU A 115 33.67 -2.76 -10.36
C LEU A 115 34.70 -1.98 -11.21
N ALA A 116 35.07 -0.77 -10.80
CA ALA A 116 36.13 0.01 -11.46
C ALA A 116 37.55 -0.34 -10.98
N ASP A 117 37.69 -0.98 -9.82
CA ASP A 117 38.99 -1.34 -9.26
C ASP A 117 39.58 -2.60 -9.93
N GLU A 118 40.65 -2.39 -10.70
CA GLU A 118 41.40 -3.45 -11.39
C GLU A 118 42.14 -4.39 -10.42
N TYR A 119 42.43 -3.94 -9.20
CA TYR A 119 43.12 -4.75 -8.18
C TYR A 119 42.17 -5.65 -7.39
N THR A 120 40.86 -5.45 -7.51
CA THR A 120 39.89 -6.37 -6.92
C THR A 120 39.96 -7.71 -7.65
N GLU A 121 40.34 -8.76 -6.92
CA GLU A 121 40.41 -10.14 -7.41
C GLU A 121 39.00 -10.68 -7.71
N LEU A 122 38.53 -10.42 -8.92
CA LEU A 122 37.24 -10.89 -9.42
C LEU A 122 37.43 -11.46 -10.84
N PRO A 123 37.00 -12.70 -11.12
CA PRO A 123 37.08 -13.24 -12.47
C PRO A 123 36.41 -12.31 -13.49
N ALA A 124 37.04 -12.10 -14.65
CA ALA A 124 36.58 -11.12 -15.63
C ALA A 124 35.12 -11.31 -16.07
N LEU A 125 34.65 -12.56 -16.16
CA LEU A 125 33.25 -12.85 -16.47
C LEU A 125 32.30 -12.39 -15.35
N CYS A 126 32.68 -12.60 -14.10
CA CYS A 126 31.91 -12.19 -12.91
C CYS A 126 31.84 -10.66 -12.80
N ARG A 127 32.93 -9.96 -13.11
CA ARG A 127 32.95 -8.50 -13.20
C ARG A 127 31.97 -7.99 -14.26
N ARG A 128 32.07 -8.51 -15.49
CA ARG A 128 31.17 -8.12 -16.59
C ARG A 128 29.70 -8.40 -16.30
N THR A 129 29.36 -9.57 -15.74
CA THR A 129 27.96 -9.88 -15.39
C THR A 129 27.47 -8.96 -14.28
N SER A 130 28.29 -8.64 -13.29
CA SER A 130 27.98 -7.67 -12.23
C SER A 130 27.73 -6.26 -12.78
N GLU A 131 28.53 -5.82 -13.74
CA GLU A 131 28.35 -4.53 -14.43
C GLU A 131 27.03 -4.46 -15.19
N VAL A 132 26.64 -5.53 -15.90
CA VAL A 132 25.33 -5.60 -16.59
C VAL A 132 24.18 -5.49 -15.59
N MET A 133 24.27 -6.22 -14.47
CA MET A 133 23.25 -6.17 -13.42
C MET A 133 23.20 -4.79 -12.74
N TRP A 134 24.35 -4.15 -12.54
CA TRP A 134 24.45 -2.81 -12.00
C TRP A 134 23.85 -1.76 -12.94
N CYS A 135 24.10 -1.85 -14.25
CA CYS A 135 23.46 -0.99 -15.24
C CYS A 135 21.93 -1.13 -15.21
N SER A 136 21.43 -2.38 -15.14
CA SER A 136 19.99 -2.65 -14.99
C SER A 136 19.45 -2.02 -13.70
N TYR A 137 20.17 -2.16 -12.58
CA TYR A 137 19.79 -1.55 -11.30
C TYR A 137 19.66 -0.02 -11.41
N GLN A 138 20.64 0.64 -12.05
CA GLN A 138 20.63 2.08 -12.27
C GLN A 138 19.47 2.51 -13.16
N HIS A 139 19.18 1.74 -14.21
CA HIS A 139 18.04 2.02 -15.09
C HIS A 139 16.70 1.95 -14.33
N HIS A 140 16.49 0.92 -13.51
CA HIS A 140 15.29 0.83 -12.66
C HIS A 140 15.21 1.99 -11.66
N GLN A 141 16.34 2.43 -11.11
CA GLN A 141 16.39 3.59 -10.22
C GLN A 141 15.97 4.88 -10.94
N HIS A 142 16.39 5.05 -12.19
CA HIS A 142 15.95 6.17 -13.04
C HIS A 142 14.45 6.10 -13.33
N LEU A 143 13.93 4.96 -13.79
CA LEU A 143 12.50 4.78 -14.06
C LEU A 143 11.62 5.03 -12.82
N ILE A 144 12.04 4.56 -11.64
CA ILE A 144 11.34 4.85 -10.38
C ILE A 144 11.30 6.36 -10.13
N SER A 145 12.39 7.08 -10.38
CA SER A 145 12.45 8.54 -10.22
C SER A 145 11.49 9.25 -11.19
N GLU A 146 11.35 8.78 -12.43
CA GLU A 146 10.39 9.35 -13.38
C GLU A 146 8.95 9.15 -12.89
N LEU A 147 8.59 7.94 -12.43
CA LEU A 147 7.25 7.71 -11.87
C LEU A 147 7.01 8.48 -10.56
N ASP A 148 8.05 8.73 -9.75
CA ASP A 148 7.96 9.58 -8.57
C ASP A 148 7.68 11.05 -8.96
N LYS A 149 8.26 11.57 -10.04
CA LYS A 149 7.95 12.91 -10.57
C LYS A 149 6.49 13.01 -11.02
N GLU A 150 6.00 12.01 -11.75
CA GLU A 150 4.59 11.95 -12.18
C GLU A 150 3.63 11.96 -10.98
N LEU A 151 3.94 11.19 -9.93
CA LEU A 151 3.16 11.22 -8.69
C LEU A 151 3.16 12.60 -8.02
N VAL A 152 4.28 13.33 -8.08
CA VAL A 152 4.37 14.70 -7.54
C VAL A 152 3.51 15.67 -8.34
N ILE A 153 3.56 15.60 -9.67
CA ILE A 153 2.74 16.44 -10.55
C ILE A 153 1.26 16.17 -10.27
N TRP A 154 0.86 14.90 -10.28
CA TRP A 154 -0.53 14.51 -10.02
C TRP A 154 -1.00 14.93 -8.62
N HIS A 155 -0.17 14.74 -7.60
CA HIS A 155 -0.48 15.16 -6.23
C HIS A 155 -0.78 16.65 -6.14
N LYS A 156 0.08 17.51 -6.73
CA LYS A 156 -0.09 18.96 -6.71
C LYS A 156 -1.34 19.43 -7.45
N ALA A 157 -1.77 18.70 -8.47
CA ALA A 157 -2.97 19.00 -9.25
C ALA A 157 -4.26 18.47 -8.60
N ASN A 158 -4.18 17.69 -7.52
CA ASN A 158 -5.33 17.05 -6.89
C ASN A 158 -5.54 17.55 -5.45
N ASP A 159 -6.57 18.37 -5.24
CA ASP A 159 -6.87 18.99 -3.94
C ASP A 159 -7.06 17.96 -2.83
N ASP A 160 -7.83 16.89 -3.09
CA ASP A 160 -8.01 15.79 -2.13
C ASP A 160 -6.68 15.21 -1.66
N SER A 161 -5.75 14.97 -2.59
CA SER A 161 -4.43 14.44 -2.27
C SER A 161 -3.63 15.40 -1.41
N CYS A 162 -3.64 16.69 -1.74
CA CYS A 162 -3.00 17.74 -0.96
C CYS A 162 -3.55 17.81 0.47
N ARG A 163 -4.88 17.87 0.63
CA ARG A 163 -5.56 17.89 1.94
C ARG A 163 -5.23 16.64 2.77
N LEU A 164 -5.18 15.47 2.14
CA LEU A 164 -4.79 14.24 2.84
C LEU A 164 -3.36 14.27 3.37
N ALA A 165 -2.43 14.92 2.66
CA ALA A 165 -1.03 15.02 3.06
C ALA A 165 -0.79 15.96 4.26
N GLU A 166 -1.78 16.76 4.64
CA GLU A 166 -1.74 17.56 5.88
C GLU A 166 -1.79 16.68 7.14
N VAL A 167 -2.34 15.47 7.04
CA VAL A 167 -2.47 14.54 8.17
C VAL A 167 -1.09 13.98 8.54
N PRO A 168 -0.63 14.12 9.79
CA PRO A 168 0.68 13.63 10.18
C PRO A 168 0.83 12.11 9.98
N GLY A 169 1.89 11.73 9.27
CA GLY A 169 2.15 10.37 8.83
C GLY A 169 1.57 10.02 7.46
N ILE A 170 0.74 10.88 6.86
CA ILE A 170 0.31 10.74 5.47
C ILE A 170 1.23 11.61 4.60
N GLY A 171 2.17 10.96 3.91
CA GLY A 171 2.94 11.62 2.87
C GLY A 171 2.30 11.48 1.50
N LEU A 172 2.85 12.16 0.50
CA LEU A 172 2.43 12.16 -0.90
C LEU A 172 2.08 10.76 -1.45
N GLN A 173 2.96 9.77 -1.25
CA GLN A 173 2.72 8.40 -1.72
C GLN A 173 1.47 7.78 -1.09
N THR A 174 1.25 8.02 0.21
CA THR A 174 0.07 7.51 0.92
C THR A 174 -1.18 8.29 0.51
N ALA A 175 -1.10 9.61 0.37
CA ALA A 175 -2.21 10.47 -0.03
C ALA A 175 -2.73 10.12 -1.43
N THR A 176 -1.84 10.10 -2.43
CA THR A 176 -2.20 9.73 -3.81
C THR A 176 -2.76 8.32 -3.90
N ALA A 177 -2.19 7.35 -3.17
CA ALA A 177 -2.71 5.99 -3.13
C ALA A 177 -4.10 5.91 -2.48
N LEU A 178 -4.35 6.69 -1.42
CA LEU A 178 -5.66 6.75 -0.77
C LEU A 178 -6.72 7.30 -1.72
N VAL A 179 -6.47 8.44 -2.38
CA VAL A 179 -7.43 9.02 -3.34
C VAL A 179 -7.70 8.06 -4.51
N ALA A 180 -6.67 7.42 -5.07
CA ALA A 180 -6.81 6.45 -6.15
C ALA A 180 -7.63 5.19 -5.78
N LYS A 181 -7.76 4.91 -4.48
CA LYS A 181 -8.43 3.70 -3.98
C LYS A 181 -9.79 3.98 -3.36
N LEU A 182 -9.96 5.15 -2.75
CA LEU A 182 -11.15 5.54 -2.00
C LEU A 182 -12.02 6.55 -2.74
N GLY A 183 -11.50 7.25 -3.75
CA GLY A 183 -12.21 8.36 -4.39
C GLY A 183 -12.55 9.46 -3.40
N ASP A 184 -13.79 9.95 -3.47
CA ASP A 184 -14.35 10.93 -2.52
C ASP A 184 -14.70 10.30 -1.15
N GLY A 185 -14.51 9.00 -0.99
CA GLY A 185 -14.79 8.27 0.25
C GLY A 185 -16.28 8.07 0.57
N ARG A 186 -17.21 8.59 -0.24
CA ARG A 186 -18.66 8.50 -0.01
C ARG A 186 -19.21 7.10 -0.26
N GLY A 187 -18.47 6.26 -0.98
CA GLY A 187 -18.72 4.82 -1.08
C GLY A 187 -18.63 4.05 0.25
N PHE A 188 -18.15 4.68 1.33
CA PHE A 188 -18.07 4.10 2.68
C PHE A 188 -18.96 4.88 3.66
N ARG A 189 -19.70 4.17 4.53
CA ARG A 189 -20.60 4.80 5.51
C ARG A 189 -19.84 5.58 6.58
N ASN A 190 -18.64 5.12 6.93
CA ASN A 190 -17.79 5.74 7.93
C ASN A 190 -16.34 5.27 7.81
N GLY A 191 -15.42 5.99 8.46
CA GLY A 191 -13.99 5.65 8.47
C GLY A 191 -13.66 4.27 9.07
N ARG A 192 -14.54 3.66 9.90
CA ARG A 192 -14.30 2.30 10.39
C ARG A 192 -14.46 1.28 9.26
N GLU A 193 -15.37 1.51 8.31
CA GLU A 193 -15.50 0.68 7.12
C GLU A 193 -14.26 0.78 6.24
N VAL A 194 -13.67 1.96 6.08
CA VAL A 194 -12.39 2.13 5.36
C VAL A 194 -11.26 1.38 6.07
N ALA A 195 -11.16 1.49 7.39
CA ALA A 195 -10.17 0.74 8.16
C ALA A 195 -10.36 -0.78 8.02
N ALA A 196 -11.60 -1.25 7.93
CA ALA A 196 -11.91 -2.66 7.67
C ALA A 196 -11.56 -3.08 6.25
N PHE A 197 -11.83 -2.23 5.26
CA PHE A 197 -11.50 -2.43 3.85
C PHE A 197 -9.99 -2.55 3.59
N ILE A 198 -9.17 -1.78 4.31
CA ILE A 198 -7.70 -1.83 4.25
C ILE A 198 -7.13 -2.99 5.08
N GLY A 199 -7.88 -3.46 6.08
CA GLY A 199 -7.49 -4.57 6.94
C GLY A 199 -6.72 -4.19 8.20
N LEU A 200 -7.01 -2.99 8.73
CA LEU A 200 -6.45 -2.43 9.97
C LEU A 200 -7.34 -2.68 11.20
N VAL A 201 -8.42 -3.43 11.05
CA VAL A 201 -9.30 -3.84 12.16
C VAL A 201 -8.86 -5.19 12.74
N PRO A 202 -9.07 -5.46 14.04
CA PRO A 202 -8.78 -6.77 14.63
C PRO A 202 -9.55 -7.90 13.93
N ARG A 203 -8.97 -9.11 13.90
CA ARG A 203 -9.75 -10.33 13.69
C ARG A 203 -10.51 -10.65 14.96
N GLN A 204 -11.72 -11.18 14.79
CA GLN A 204 -12.53 -11.65 15.89
C GLN A 204 -12.68 -13.17 15.78
N ALA A 205 -12.43 -13.87 16.89
CA ALA A 205 -12.74 -15.28 17.08
C ALA A 205 -13.62 -15.38 18.32
N SER A 206 -14.94 -15.42 18.14
CA SER A 206 -15.90 -15.43 19.24
C SER A 206 -16.70 -16.72 19.19
N SER A 207 -16.80 -17.41 20.32
CA SER A 207 -17.56 -18.65 20.48
C SER A 207 -18.22 -18.65 21.86
N GLY A 208 -19.48 -19.06 21.94
CA GLY A 208 -20.19 -19.22 23.22
C GLY A 208 -20.21 -17.95 24.08
N GLY A 209 -20.42 -16.78 23.49
CA GLY A 209 -20.52 -15.49 24.21
C GLY A 209 -19.18 -14.88 24.66
N LYS A 210 -18.04 -15.53 24.43
CA LYS A 210 -16.71 -14.97 24.73
C LYS A 210 -16.11 -14.28 23.51
N GLU A 211 -15.94 -12.96 23.60
CA GLU A 211 -15.26 -12.19 22.55
C GLU A 211 -13.74 -12.26 22.69
N LYS A 212 -13.06 -12.86 21.71
CA LYS A 212 -11.60 -12.82 21.60
C LYS A 212 -11.17 -12.04 20.36
N LEU A 213 -10.55 -10.89 20.58
CA LEU A 213 -9.87 -10.13 19.53
C LEU A 213 -8.44 -10.65 19.34
N LEU A 214 -8.05 -10.90 18.09
CA LEU A 214 -6.72 -11.38 17.71
C LEU A 214 -5.93 -10.24 17.04
N GLY A 215 -4.87 -10.59 16.30
CA GLY A 215 -4.17 -9.62 15.45
C GLY A 215 -5.05 -9.02 14.37
N ILE A 216 -4.55 -8.00 13.67
CA ILE A 216 -5.29 -7.35 12.57
C ILE A 216 -5.73 -8.34 11.50
N SER A 217 -6.84 -8.02 10.83
CA SER A 217 -7.45 -8.85 9.80
C SER A 217 -6.47 -9.15 8.67
N LYS A 218 -5.66 -8.17 8.28
CA LYS A 218 -4.85 -8.21 7.05
C LYS A 218 -5.69 -8.52 5.80
N ARG A 219 -7.03 -8.44 5.91
CA ARG A 219 -7.97 -8.61 4.81
C ARG A 219 -8.11 -7.26 4.13
N GLY A 220 -7.77 -7.14 2.85
CA GLY A 220 -7.82 -5.87 2.15
C GLY A 220 -6.55 -5.56 1.36
N ASP A 221 -6.36 -4.28 1.07
CA ASP A 221 -5.22 -3.76 0.34
C ASP A 221 -3.94 -3.77 1.21
N GLY A 222 -3.02 -4.68 0.88
CA GLY A 222 -1.75 -4.83 1.60
C GLY A 222 -0.81 -3.64 1.45
N ASP A 223 -0.87 -2.94 0.31
CA ASP A 223 0.02 -1.84 -0.01
C ASP A 223 -0.39 -0.56 0.72
N LEU A 224 -1.69 -0.21 0.68
CA LEU A 224 -2.21 0.89 1.48
C LEU A 224 -1.90 0.68 2.96
N ARG A 225 -2.13 -0.53 3.46
CA ARG A 225 -1.84 -0.88 4.86
C ARG A 225 -0.36 -0.71 5.19
N ARG A 226 0.55 -1.12 4.29
CA ARG A 226 1.99 -0.92 4.46
C ARG A 226 2.32 0.57 4.51
N LEU A 227 1.82 1.37 3.56
CA LEU A 227 2.04 2.82 3.49
C LEU A 227 1.59 3.52 4.77
N LEU A 228 0.39 3.22 5.26
CA LEU A 228 -0.18 3.79 6.48
C LEU A 228 0.61 3.41 7.74
N VAL A 229 1.03 2.14 7.85
CA VAL A 229 1.84 1.70 9.00
C VAL A 229 3.24 2.33 8.97
N GLN A 230 3.85 2.52 7.79
CA GLN A 230 5.12 3.24 7.68
C GLN A 230 4.96 4.72 8.04
N GLY A 231 3.86 5.34 7.60
CA GLY A 231 3.46 6.69 8.02
C GLY A 231 3.36 6.83 9.53
N ALA A 232 2.61 5.94 10.18
CA ALA A 232 2.47 5.90 11.63
C ALA A 232 3.81 5.69 12.36
N LYS A 233 4.69 4.83 11.82
CA LYS A 233 6.05 4.63 12.38
C LYS A 233 6.90 5.90 12.27
N SER A 234 6.77 6.66 11.19
CA SER A 234 7.45 7.95 11.04
C SER A 234 7.03 8.95 12.12
N VAL A 235 5.72 9.05 12.38
CA VAL A 235 5.17 9.89 13.47
C VAL A 235 5.70 9.43 14.84
N ILE A 236 5.69 8.13 15.13
CA ILE A 236 6.24 7.59 16.38
C ILE A 236 7.74 7.91 16.52
N ARG A 237 8.52 7.81 15.43
CA ARG A 237 9.95 8.17 15.42
C ARG A 237 10.13 9.66 15.74
N HIS A 238 9.29 10.53 15.18
CA HIS A 238 9.30 11.96 15.47
C HIS A 238 8.97 12.25 16.94
N ILE A 239 7.89 11.66 17.48
CA ILE A 239 7.50 11.76 18.89
C ILE A 239 8.66 11.40 19.81
N ARG A 240 9.28 10.24 19.59
CA ARG A 240 10.41 9.78 20.41
C ARG A 240 11.61 10.73 20.35
N ARG A 241 11.91 11.28 19.18
CA ARG A 241 12.98 12.27 19.03
C ARG A 241 12.70 13.53 19.84
N ARG A 242 11.44 14.01 19.85
CA ARG A 242 11.04 15.18 20.66
C ARG A 242 11.13 14.90 22.16
N GLN A 243 10.66 13.73 22.60
CA GLN A 243 10.76 13.31 24.00
C GLN A 243 12.23 13.22 24.46
N GLN A 244 13.12 12.70 23.61
CA GLN A 244 14.57 12.68 23.88
C GLN A 244 15.17 14.09 23.99
N ALA A 245 14.58 15.08 23.32
CA ALA A 245 14.96 16.49 23.42
C ALA A 245 14.21 17.25 24.55
N GLY A 246 13.51 16.55 25.44
CA GLY A 246 12.78 17.16 26.56
C GLY A 246 11.47 17.88 26.16
N GLN A 247 10.96 17.66 24.95
CA GLN A 247 9.75 18.29 24.44
C GLN A 247 8.58 17.31 24.37
N SER A 248 7.34 17.83 24.45
CA SER A 248 6.14 17.04 24.14
C SER A 248 6.18 16.54 22.70
N GLY A 249 5.76 15.29 22.48
CA GLY A 249 5.64 14.69 21.16
C GLY A 249 4.44 15.21 20.35
N GLY A 250 3.54 15.98 20.97
CA GLY A 250 2.33 16.54 20.34
C GLY A 250 1.19 15.53 20.18
N TYR A 251 1.31 14.33 20.75
CA TYR A 251 0.28 13.29 20.66
C TYR A 251 0.12 12.54 22.00
N PRO A 252 -0.52 13.15 23.02
CA PRO A 252 -0.57 12.59 24.37
C PRO A 252 -1.06 11.14 24.42
N TRP A 253 -2.08 10.80 23.63
CA TRP A 253 -2.61 9.44 23.56
C TRP A 253 -1.64 8.43 22.93
N VAL A 254 -0.80 8.85 21.97
CA VAL A 254 0.23 7.98 21.37
C VAL A 254 1.37 7.78 22.35
N GLU A 255 1.78 8.85 23.03
CA GLU A 255 2.82 8.84 24.06
C GLU A 255 2.45 7.89 25.20
N SER A 256 1.26 8.05 25.77
CA SER A 256 0.73 7.15 26.81
C SER A 256 0.67 5.68 26.36
N LEU A 257 0.32 5.42 25.11
CA LEU A 257 0.34 4.04 24.60
C LEU A 257 1.75 3.49 24.42
N LEU A 258 2.74 4.32 24.07
CA LEU A 258 4.13 3.89 23.89
C LEU A 258 4.80 3.50 25.21
N GLU A 259 4.35 4.04 26.34
CA GLU A 259 4.80 3.67 27.68
C GLU A 259 4.41 2.22 28.04
N HIS A 260 3.24 1.76 27.57
CA HIS A 260 2.63 0.51 28.06
C HIS A 260 2.45 -0.55 26.97
N LYS A 261 2.65 -0.23 25.69
CA LYS A 261 2.41 -1.13 24.56
C LYS A 261 3.60 -1.17 23.61
N HIS A 262 3.81 -2.34 23.01
CA HIS A 262 4.82 -2.53 21.98
C HIS A 262 4.63 -1.55 20.80
N PRO A 263 5.68 -0.89 20.28
CA PRO A 263 5.56 0.17 19.27
C PRO A 263 4.81 -0.22 18.00
N ASN A 264 4.97 -1.47 17.53
CA ASN A 264 4.19 -1.97 16.38
C ASN A 264 2.67 -2.00 16.64
N LYS A 265 2.22 -2.24 17.88
CA LYS A 265 0.79 -2.17 18.22
C LYS A 265 0.30 -0.73 18.18
N VAL A 266 1.10 0.20 18.70
CA VAL A 266 0.81 1.64 18.66
C VAL A 266 0.77 2.14 17.22
N ALA A 267 1.71 1.72 16.37
CA ALA A 267 1.73 2.07 14.94
C ALA A 267 0.46 1.60 14.21
N ILE A 268 -0.06 0.41 14.54
CA ILE A 268 -1.33 -0.08 13.97
C ILE A 268 -2.50 0.79 14.45
N ALA A 269 -2.56 1.12 15.75
CA ALA A 269 -3.61 1.97 16.30
C ALA A 269 -3.59 3.37 15.67
N LEU A 270 -2.41 3.96 15.51
CA LEU A 270 -2.21 5.25 14.84
C LEU A 270 -2.58 5.18 13.36
N ALA A 271 -2.15 4.15 12.62
CA ALA A 271 -2.55 3.94 11.23
C ALA A 271 -4.08 3.82 11.08
N ASN A 272 -4.76 3.14 12.02
CA ASN A 272 -6.22 3.05 12.03
C ASN A 272 -6.86 4.43 12.25
N LYS A 273 -6.33 5.24 13.19
CA LYS A 273 -6.80 6.61 13.42
C LYS A 273 -6.58 7.50 12.19
N MET A 274 -5.40 7.44 11.58
CA MET A 274 -5.07 8.17 10.36
C MET A 274 -6.07 7.86 9.24
N VAL A 275 -6.36 6.59 8.95
CA VAL A 275 -7.36 6.20 7.93
C VAL A 275 -8.74 6.77 8.19
N ARG A 276 -9.15 6.81 9.45
CA ARG A 276 -10.45 7.36 9.83
C ARG A 276 -10.51 8.86 9.61
N ILE A 277 -9.41 9.57 9.90
CA ILE A 277 -9.27 11.01 9.63
C ILE A 277 -9.28 11.27 8.12
N THR A 278 -8.52 10.50 7.33
CA THR A 278 -8.47 10.68 5.88
C THR A 278 -9.84 10.46 5.24
N TRP A 279 -10.64 9.51 5.74
CA TRP A 279 -12.03 9.34 5.28
C TRP A 279 -12.89 10.57 5.59
N VAL A 280 -12.76 11.17 6.78
CA VAL A 280 -13.52 12.40 7.12
C VAL A 280 -13.14 13.55 6.19
N ILE A 281 -11.84 13.71 5.90
CA ILE A 281 -11.35 14.74 4.98
C ILE A 281 -11.94 14.56 3.59
N LEU A 282 -11.90 13.35 3.03
CA LEU A 282 -12.46 13.06 1.71
C LEU A 282 -13.99 13.26 1.68
N ALA A 283 -14.71 12.61 2.60
CA ALA A 283 -16.17 12.58 2.55
C ALA A 283 -16.82 13.94 2.87
N ARG A 284 -16.12 14.81 3.61
CA ARG A 284 -16.63 16.12 4.06
C ARG A 284 -15.90 17.32 3.44
N GLU A 285 -14.97 17.08 2.52
CA GLU A 285 -14.20 18.11 1.82
C GLU A 285 -13.53 19.13 2.77
N GLY A 286 -12.98 18.64 3.89
CA GLY A 286 -12.37 19.47 4.94
C GLY A 286 -10.85 19.40 4.97
N HIS A 287 -10.23 20.31 5.73
CA HIS A 287 -8.78 20.29 6.00
C HIS A 287 -8.47 19.59 7.32
N TYR A 288 -7.24 19.08 7.44
CA TYR A 288 -6.77 18.54 8.72
C TYR A 288 -6.65 19.67 9.75
N ARG A 289 -7.22 19.45 10.93
CA ARG A 289 -7.05 20.33 12.09
C ARG A 289 -6.46 19.52 13.22
N CYS A 290 -5.38 20.03 13.82
CA CYS A 290 -4.86 19.44 15.05
C CYS A 290 -5.93 19.58 16.15
N ALA A 291 -6.15 18.50 16.88
CA ALA A 291 -7.02 18.47 18.05
C ALA A 291 -6.20 18.73 19.32
#